data_AF-A0A3N5LW81-F1
#
_entry.id   AF-A0A3N5LW81-F1
#
_cell.length_a   1.000
_cell.length_b   1.000
_cell.length_c   1.000
_cell.angle_alpha   90.00
_cell.angle_beta   90.00
_cell.angle_gamma   90.00
#
_symmetry.space_group_name_H-M   'P 1'
#
loop_
_entity.id
_entity.type
_entity.pdbx_description
1 polymer ?
#
loop_
_entity_poly.entity_id
_entity_poly.type
_entity_poly.pdbx_seq_one_letter_code
_entity_poly.pdbx_strand_id
1 'polypeptide(L)'
;MSERQVAALLTGIRKLSRQIGLYPEGHPLTEEAIAVALGSVGEFLEGEREAVLTIHQDAFFRNRLVVPHASLEFRGLLREMEARGVESITVSGPVSQDDLYDLAAFICGAGDDIPADGTIRLNEPMAIDPDLEVTPSTRMRASYGATLDAVRFVTGAMVS
;
A
#
# COMPACT_ATOMS: atom_id res chain seq x y z
N MET A 1 -4.41 6.97 -14.73
CA MET A 1 -3.16 6.19 -14.84
C MET A 1 -2.66 5.74 -13.47
N SER A 2 -2.55 6.65 -12.49
CA SER A 2 -2.14 6.32 -11.11
C SER A 2 -2.89 5.15 -10.47
N GLU A 3 -4.21 5.05 -10.68
CA GLU A 3 -5.03 4.00 -10.08
C GLU A 3 -4.64 2.59 -10.53
N ARG A 4 -4.40 2.40 -11.83
CA ARG A 4 -3.98 1.11 -12.38
C ARG A 4 -2.60 0.71 -11.85
N GLN A 5 -1.67 1.67 -11.79
CA GLN A 5 -0.31 1.44 -11.31
C GLN A 5 -0.29 1.08 -9.82
N VAL A 6 -1.10 1.76 -9.00
CA VAL A 6 -1.27 1.40 -7.58
C VAL A 6 -1.95 0.03 -7.44
N ALA A 7 -3.00 -0.25 -8.21
CA ALA A 7 -3.66 -1.55 -8.17
C ALA A 7 -2.74 -2.70 -8.58
N ALA A 8 -1.85 -2.49 -9.56
CA ALA A 8 -0.82 -3.46 -9.94
C ALA A 8 0.12 -3.74 -8.77
N LEU A 9 0.69 -2.69 -8.17
CA LEU A 9 1.56 -2.81 -6.99
C LEU A 9 0.88 -3.59 -5.85
N LEU A 10 -0.32 -3.18 -5.45
CA LEU A 10 -1.07 -3.80 -4.36
C LEU A 10 -1.45 -5.25 -4.66
N THR A 11 -1.73 -5.57 -5.92
CA THR A 11 -1.95 -6.95 -6.36
C THR A 11 -0.69 -7.79 -6.21
N GLY A 12 0.46 -7.26 -6.64
CA GLY A 12 1.76 -7.90 -6.50
C GLY A 12 2.10 -8.19 -5.04
N ILE A 13 2.00 -7.18 -4.16
CA ILE A 13 2.23 -7.32 -2.72
C ILE A 13 1.28 -8.36 -2.12
N ARG A 14 -0.04 -8.25 -2.36
CA ARG A 14 -1.02 -9.21 -1.83
C ARG A 14 -0.72 -10.64 -2.26
N LYS A 15 -0.34 -10.84 -3.52
CA LYS A 15 0.01 -12.17 -4.04
C LYS A 15 1.25 -12.72 -3.34
N LEU A 16 2.30 -11.91 -3.20
CA LEU A 16 3.54 -12.31 -2.56
C LEU A 16 3.34 -12.60 -1.06
N SER A 17 2.71 -11.69 -0.32
CA SER A 17 2.35 -11.87 1.09
C SER A 17 1.59 -13.17 1.35
N ARG A 18 0.64 -13.52 0.45
CA ARG A 18 -0.09 -14.79 0.53
C ARG A 18 0.82 -16.01 0.31
N GLN A 19 1.77 -15.97 -0.63
CA GLN A 19 2.67 -17.11 -0.86
C GLN A 19 3.64 -17.29 0.31
N ILE A 20 4.20 -16.20 0.83
CA ILE A 20 5.08 -16.22 2.00
C ILE A 20 4.37 -16.85 3.21
N GLY A 21 3.10 -16.51 3.44
CA GLY A 21 2.31 -17.09 4.53
C GLY A 21 1.94 -18.57 4.35
N LEU A 22 2.07 -19.13 3.15
CA LEU A 22 1.65 -20.50 2.82
C LEU A 22 2.81 -21.48 2.62
N TYR A 23 3.96 -21.00 2.17
CA TYR A 23 5.09 -21.83 1.75
C TYR A 23 6.37 -21.42 2.46
N PRO A 24 7.31 -22.36 2.70
CA PRO A 24 8.60 -22.04 3.24
C PRO A 24 9.43 -21.18 2.27
N GLU A 25 10.46 -20.55 2.79
CA GLU A 25 11.44 -19.78 2.00
C GLU A 25 12.09 -20.66 0.90
N GLY A 26 12.30 -20.09 -0.28
CA GLY A 26 12.84 -20.81 -1.44
C GLY A 26 11.85 -21.74 -2.15
N HIS A 27 10.56 -21.74 -1.78
CA HIS A 27 9.56 -22.50 -2.53
C HIS A 27 9.32 -21.89 -3.92
N PRO A 28 9.21 -22.69 -5.01
CA PRO A 28 9.07 -22.17 -6.37
C PRO A 28 7.90 -21.21 -6.58
N LEU A 29 6.77 -21.43 -5.90
CA LEU A 29 5.60 -20.53 -5.99
C LEU A 29 5.86 -19.16 -5.33
N THR A 30 6.75 -19.09 -4.35
CA THR A 30 7.18 -17.84 -3.74
C THR A 30 8.11 -17.09 -4.69
N GLU A 31 9.05 -17.77 -5.35
CA GLU A 31 9.92 -17.19 -6.39
C GLU A 31 9.12 -16.63 -7.57
N GLU A 32 8.12 -17.37 -8.06
CA GLU A 32 7.21 -16.90 -9.10
C GLU A 32 6.42 -15.66 -8.65
N ALA A 33 6.00 -15.61 -7.38
CA ALA A 33 5.30 -14.46 -6.84
C ALA A 33 6.21 -13.24 -6.69
N ILE A 34 7.48 -13.43 -6.32
CA ILE A 34 8.49 -12.35 -6.30
C ILE A 34 8.65 -11.77 -7.70
N ALA A 35 8.80 -12.61 -8.74
CA ALA A 35 8.94 -12.15 -10.11
C ALA A 35 7.72 -11.33 -10.60
N VAL A 36 6.51 -11.75 -10.24
CA VAL A 36 5.27 -11.01 -10.56
C VAL A 36 5.19 -9.69 -9.78
N ALA A 37 5.59 -9.69 -8.50
CA ALA A 37 5.60 -8.50 -7.69
C ALA A 37 6.63 -7.48 -8.19
N LEU A 38 7.82 -7.92 -8.62
CA LEU A 38 8.82 -7.07 -9.28
C LEU A 38 8.29 -6.42 -10.56
N GLY A 39 7.58 -7.17 -11.40
CA GLY A 39 6.92 -6.61 -12.59
C GLY A 39 5.91 -5.52 -12.22
N SER A 40 5.15 -5.75 -11.14
CA SER A 40 4.14 -4.81 -10.63
C SER A 40 4.78 -3.53 -10.06
N VAL A 41 5.96 -3.65 -9.43
CA VAL A 41 6.78 -2.52 -8.99
C VAL A 41 7.29 -1.71 -10.19
N GLY A 42 7.71 -2.38 -11.26
CA GLY A 42 8.08 -1.71 -12.52
C GLY A 42 6.93 -0.89 -13.11
N GLU A 43 5.70 -1.41 -13.08
CA GLU A 43 4.50 -0.67 -13.48
C GLU A 43 4.20 0.50 -12.52
N PHE A 44 4.43 0.32 -11.22
CA PHE A 44 4.26 1.39 -10.24
C PHE A 44 5.20 2.56 -10.51
N LEU A 45 6.46 2.27 -10.80
CA LEU A 45 7.52 3.24 -11.08
C LEU A 45 7.47 3.82 -12.50
N GLU A 46 6.60 3.39 -13.40
CA GLU A 46 6.63 3.71 -14.85
C GLU A 46 7.13 5.14 -15.21
N GLY A 47 8.43 5.24 -15.54
CA GLY A 47 9.10 6.49 -15.93
C GLY A 47 9.65 7.37 -14.79
N GLU A 48 9.34 7.04 -13.55
CA GLU A 48 9.81 7.67 -12.31
C GLU A 48 10.97 6.87 -11.70
N ARG A 49 11.96 7.55 -11.11
CA ARG A 49 13.04 6.87 -10.35
C ARG A 49 12.59 6.44 -8.96
N GLU A 50 11.60 7.14 -8.43
CA GLU A 50 11.10 6.98 -7.08
C GLU A 50 9.62 7.36 -7.07
N ALA A 51 8.80 6.56 -6.39
CA ALA A 51 7.38 6.82 -6.22
C ALA A 51 6.94 6.49 -4.79
N VAL A 52 5.99 7.26 -4.26
CA VAL A 52 5.50 7.12 -2.89
C VAL A 52 4.01 6.76 -2.90
N LEU A 53 3.68 5.71 -2.17
CA LEU A 53 2.31 5.35 -1.80
C LEU A 53 2.09 5.73 -0.33
N THR A 54 1.18 6.66 -0.06
CA THR A 54 0.80 7.06 1.29
C THR A 54 -0.52 6.42 1.68
N ILE A 55 -0.64 6.04 2.95
CA ILE A 55 -1.84 5.50 3.58
C ILE A 55 -2.31 6.53 4.60
N HIS A 56 -3.52 7.03 4.42
CA HIS A 56 -4.10 8.02 5.34
C HIS A 56 -5.62 7.90 5.36
N GLN A 57 -6.22 7.91 6.55
CA GLN A 57 -7.68 7.90 6.72
C GLN A 57 -8.38 6.81 5.88
N ASP A 58 -7.96 5.54 6.00
CA ASP A 58 -8.52 4.41 5.25
C ASP A 58 -8.39 4.51 3.71
N ALA A 59 -7.47 5.33 3.20
CA ALA A 59 -7.26 5.50 1.76
C ALA A 59 -5.79 5.48 1.34
N PHE A 60 -5.55 4.93 0.16
CA PHE A 60 -4.29 5.05 -0.55
C PHE A 60 -4.22 6.37 -1.32
N PHE A 61 -3.04 6.98 -1.30
CA PHE A 61 -2.68 8.16 -2.06
C PHE A 61 -1.40 7.87 -2.83
N ARG A 62 -1.37 8.24 -4.11
CA ARG A 62 -0.11 8.35 -4.84
C ARG A 62 0.22 9.82 -4.98
N ASN A 63 1.35 10.24 -4.43
CA ASN A 63 1.73 11.65 -4.30
C ASN A 63 0.66 12.47 -3.55
N ARG A 64 -0.25 13.15 -4.26
CA ARG A 64 -1.37 13.93 -3.68
C ARG A 64 -2.75 13.50 -4.16
N LEU A 65 -2.81 12.42 -4.94
CA LEU A 65 -4.04 11.95 -5.56
C LEU A 65 -4.53 10.71 -4.84
N VAL A 66 -5.74 10.80 -4.27
CA VAL A 66 -6.48 9.64 -3.76
C VAL A 66 -6.71 8.67 -4.91
N VAL A 67 -6.53 7.38 -4.64
CA VAL A 67 -6.84 6.28 -5.57
C VAL A 67 -8.03 5.47 -5.03
N PRO A 68 -9.26 6.01 -5.13
CA PRO A 68 -10.41 5.51 -4.38
C PRO A 68 -10.80 4.08 -4.75
N HIS A 69 -10.68 3.67 -6.02
CA HIS A 69 -10.98 2.31 -6.42
C HIS A 69 -10.03 1.31 -5.75
N ALA A 70 -8.73 1.61 -5.76
CA ALA A 70 -7.73 0.78 -5.10
C ALA A 70 -7.95 0.72 -3.59
N SER A 71 -8.27 1.84 -2.93
CA SER A 71 -8.59 1.86 -1.49
C SER A 71 -9.76 0.93 -1.13
N LEU A 72 -10.81 0.90 -1.95
CA LEU A 72 -11.96 0.04 -1.74
C LEU A 72 -11.66 -1.43 -2.02
N GLU A 73 -10.98 -1.72 -3.14
CA GLU A 73 -10.64 -3.07 -3.57
C GLU A 73 -9.67 -3.75 -2.60
N PHE A 74 -8.69 -3.00 -2.09
CA PHE A 74 -7.62 -3.49 -1.23
C PHE A 74 -7.80 -3.09 0.23
N ARG A 75 -9.03 -2.81 0.67
CA ARG A 75 -9.33 -2.38 2.06
C ARG A 75 -8.79 -3.33 3.13
N GLY A 76 -8.80 -4.64 2.86
CA GLY A 76 -8.22 -5.64 3.78
C GLY A 76 -6.72 -5.43 3.98
N LEU A 77 -5.99 -5.34 2.86
CA LEU A 77 -4.54 -5.07 2.84
C LEU A 77 -4.22 -3.70 3.46
N LEU A 78 -5.05 -2.69 3.19
CA LEU A 78 -4.90 -1.36 3.79
C LEU A 78 -4.94 -1.44 5.32
N ARG A 79 -5.91 -2.16 5.89
CA ARG A 79 -6.03 -2.33 7.34
C ARG A 79 -4.89 -3.15 7.93
N GLU A 80 -4.39 -4.14 7.19
CA GLU A 80 -3.20 -4.91 7.59
C GLU A 80 -1.97 -4.00 7.67
N MET A 81 -1.76 -3.16 6.66
CA MET A 81 -0.69 -2.16 6.62
C MET A 81 -0.83 -1.13 7.77
N GLU A 82 -2.02 -0.57 8.00
CA GLU A 82 -2.26 0.38 9.10
C GLU A 82 -2.05 -0.26 10.47
N ALA A 83 -2.51 -1.50 10.68
CA ALA A 83 -2.32 -2.23 11.94
C ALA A 83 -0.84 -2.51 12.23
N ARG A 84 -0.01 -2.58 11.18
CA ARG A 84 1.45 -2.71 11.24
C ARG A 84 2.17 -1.35 11.38
N GLY A 85 1.43 -0.24 11.40
CA GLY A 85 1.98 1.10 11.48
C GLY A 85 2.60 1.59 10.16
N VAL A 86 2.21 1.03 9.01
CA VAL A 86 2.63 1.53 7.70
C VAL A 86 1.77 2.74 7.32
N GLU A 87 2.41 3.89 7.21
CA GLU A 87 1.85 5.17 6.78
C GLU A 87 2.30 5.54 5.37
N SER A 88 3.50 5.13 4.96
CA SER A 88 3.99 5.31 3.59
C SER A 88 4.91 4.18 3.15
N ILE A 89 4.88 3.92 1.85
CA ILE A 89 5.80 3.01 1.15
C ILE A 89 6.45 3.83 0.04
N THR A 90 7.73 4.13 0.23
CA THR A 90 8.59 4.73 -0.79
C THR A 90 9.28 3.61 -1.56
N VAL A 91 9.17 3.65 -2.88
CA VAL A 91 9.79 2.67 -3.78
C VAL A 91 10.77 3.41 -4.68
N SER A 92 12.01 2.95 -4.72
CA SER A 92 13.12 3.54 -5.49
C SER A 92 13.72 2.51 -6.42
N GLY A 93 13.67 2.76 -7.73
CA GLY A 93 14.18 1.82 -8.73
C GLY A 93 15.70 1.90 -8.91
N PRO A 94 16.40 0.80 -9.25
CA PRO A 94 15.88 -0.57 -9.41
C PRO A 94 15.62 -1.26 -8.05
N VAL A 95 14.53 -2.02 -7.94
CA VAL A 95 14.11 -2.66 -6.68
C VAL A 95 14.73 -4.05 -6.51
N SER A 96 15.22 -4.34 -5.29
CA SER A 96 15.77 -5.64 -4.92
C SER A 96 14.65 -6.67 -4.68
N GLN A 97 14.95 -7.95 -4.96
CA GLN A 97 14.07 -9.06 -4.59
C GLN A 97 13.92 -9.18 -3.08
N ASP A 98 15.03 -9.03 -2.36
CA ASP A 98 15.08 -9.17 -0.91
C ASP A 98 14.23 -8.09 -0.23
N ASP A 99 14.38 -6.81 -0.61
CA ASP A 99 13.58 -5.70 -0.08
C ASP A 99 12.07 -5.91 -0.29
N LEU A 100 11.69 -6.49 -1.44
CA LEU A 100 10.29 -6.76 -1.78
C LEU A 100 9.75 -7.95 -1.00
N TYR A 101 10.57 -8.97 -0.77
CA TYR A 101 10.26 -10.10 0.10
C TYR A 101 10.04 -9.61 1.53
N ASP A 102 10.97 -8.81 2.07
CA ASP A 102 10.92 -8.27 3.43
C ASP A 102 9.68 -7.39 3.62
N LEU A 103 9.35 -6.52 2.66
CA LEU A 103 8.10 -5.77 2.69
C LEU A 103 6.88 -6.68 2.80
N ALA A 104 6.81 -7.72 1.96
CA ALA A 104 5.66 -8.60 1.92
C ALA A 104 5.56 -9.49 3.17
N ALA A 105 6.70 -9.92 3.72
CA ALA A 105 6.83 -10.67 4.96
C ALA A 105 6.43 -9.82 6.17
N PHE A 106 6.85 -8.55 6.20
CA PHE A 106 6.46 -7.58 7.21
C PHE A 106 4.95 -7.36 7.22
N ILE A 107 4.33 -7.15 6.04
CA ILE A 107 2.89 -6.93 5.91
C ILE A 107 2.08 -8.16 6.36
N CYS A 108 2.49 -9.37 5.97
CA CYS A 108 1.77 -10.59 6.34
C CYS A 108 2.09 -11.12 7.74
N GLY A 109 3.10 -10.56 8.40
CA GLY A 109 3.52 -10.99 9.73
C GLY A 109 4.37 -12.22 9.81
N ALA A 110 4.97 -12.61 8.69
CA ALA A 110 6.00 -13.64 8.66
C ALA A 110 7.39 -13.09 9.06
N GLY A 111 7.59 -11.76 9.01
CA GLY A 111 8.82 -11.08 9.42
C GLY A 111 8.55 -9.86 10.31
N ASP A 112 9.53 -9.54 11.15
CA ASP A 112 9.53 -8.35 12.03
C ASP A 112 10.50 -7.27 11.55
N ASP A 113 11.34 -7.57 10.57
CA ASP A 113 12.31 -6.62 10.02
C ASP A 113 11.62 -5.62 9.10
N ILE A 114 11.84 -4.34 9.39
CA ILE A 114 11.36 -3.21 8.61
C ILE A 114 12.40 -2.92 7.52
N PRO A 115 12.03 -2.88 6.23
CA PRO A 115 12.97 -2.49 5.19
C PRO A 115 13.32 -1.00 5.37
N ALA A 116 14.52 -0.74 5.90
CA ALA A 116 14.95 0.59 6.34
C ALA A 116 16.04 1.23 5.47
N ASP A 117 16.91 0.44 4.83
CA ASP A 117 18.08 0.95 4.08
C ASP A 117 18.12 0.51 2.61
N GLY A 118 17.00 -0.02 2.10
CA GLY A 118 16.90 -0.63 0.79
C GLY A 118 16.26 0.26 -0.29
N THR A 119 15.87 -0.41 -1.36
CA THR A 119 15.11 0.14 -2.50
C THR A 119 13.64 0.37 -2.16
N ILE A 120 13.16 -0.21 -1.05
CA ILE A 120 11.85 0.03 -0.47
C ILE A 120 12.06 0.57 0.93
N ARG A 121 11.40 1.69 1.26
CA ARG A 121 11.53 2.37 2.55
C ARG A 121 10.15 2.66 3.10
N LEU A 122 9.95 2.38 4.39
CA LEU A 122 8.67 2.60 5.07
C LEU A 122 8.70 3.84 5.93
N ASN A 123 7.60 4.59 5.95
CA ASN A 123 7.36 5.71 6.86
C ASN A 123 8.44 6.80 6.79
N GLU A 124 9.06 6.99 5.62
CA GLU A 124 10.02 8.06 5.48
C GLU A 124 9.34 9.42 5.65
N PRO A 125 9.97 10.35 6.39
CA PRO A 125 9.50 11.71 6.46
C PRO A 125 9.59 12.28 5.04
N MET A 126 8.44 12.36 4.40
CA MET A 126 8.30 13.00 3.11
C MET A 126 8.92 14.40 3.25
N ALA A 127 9.95 14.71 2.45
CA ALA A 127 10.47 16.07 2.35
C ALA A 127 9.39 16.93 1.68
N ILE A 128 8.37 17.30 2.46
CA ILE A 128 7.27 18.14 2.03
C ILE A 128 7.85 19.54 1.89
N ASP A 129 7.91 20.03 0.65
CA ASP A 129 8.01 21.47 0.39
C ASP A 129 6.84 22.16 1.11
N PRO A 130 7.09 23.05 2.10
CA PRO A 130 6.07 23.59 2.99
C PRO A 130 5.03 24.49 2.29
N ASP A 131 5.16 24.76 0.99
CA ASP A 131 4.31 25.70 0.23
C ASP A 131 3.09 25.05 -0.47
N LEU A 132 2.73 23.80 -0.10
CA LEU A 132 1.71 23.03 -0.81
C LEU A 132 0.35 23.02 -0.09
N GLU A 133 -0.46 24.02 -0.44
CA GLU A 133 -1.86 24.17 -0.05
C GLU A 133 -2.72 22.94 -0.41
N VAL A 134 -3.30 22.32 0.62
CA VAL A 134 -4.28 21.24 0.50
C VAL A 134 -5.57 21.81 -0.11
N THR A 135 -5.92 21.36 -1.31
CA THR A 135 -7.12 21.85 -2.01
C THR A 135 -8.40 21.36 -1.30
N PRO A 136 -9.41 22.22 -1.07
CA PRO A 136 -10.60 21.93 -0.26
C PRO A 136 -11.51 20.79 -0.76
N SER A 137 -11.37 20.35 -2.01
CA SER A 137 -12.15 19.25 -2.60
C SER A 137 -11.81 17.87 -2.00
N THR A 138 -10.58 17.68 -1.53
CA THR A 138 -10.13 16.43 -0.89
C THR A 138 -10.79 16.22 0.47
N ARG A 139 -11.03 17.32 1.22
CA ARG A 139 -11.69 17.30 2.53
C ARG A 139 -13.16 16.87 2.43
N MET A 140 -13.82 17.22 1.34
CA MET A 140 -15.24 16.91 1.14
C MET A 140 -15.48 15.41 0.86
N ARG A 141 -14.57 14.74 0.16
CA ARG A 141 -14.69 13.29 -0.13
C ARG A 141 -14.37 12.42 1.10
N ALA A 142 -13.40 12.81 1.93
CA ALA A 142 -13.13 12.16 3.21
C ALA A 142 -14.34 12.23 4.16
N SER A 143 -15.05 13.38 4.20
CA SER A 143 -16.25 13.52 5.03
C SER A 143 -17.41 12.61 4.59
N TYR A 144 -17.53 12.31 3.29
CA TYR A 144 -18.55 11.39 2.77
C TYR A 144 -18.31 9.93 3.18
N GLY A 145 -17.04 9.50 3.25
CA GLY A 145 -16.68 8.18 3.77
C GLY A 145 -17.06 8.03 5.25
N ALA A 146 -16.72 9.03 6.06
CA ALA A 146 -17.05 9.06 7.49
C ALA A 146 -18.57 9.07 7.75
N THR A 147 -19.37 9.73 6.90
CA THR A 147 -20.85 9.70 7.03
C THR A 147 -21.45 8.34 6.63
N LEU A 148 -20.86 7.65 5.65
CA LEU A 148 -21.29 6.29 5.28
C LEU A 148 -21.01 5.27 6.39
N ASP A 149 -19.87 5.38 7.07
CA ASP A 149 -19.55 4.53 8.22
C ASP A 149 -20.51 4.79 9.41
N ALA A 150 -20.91 6.05 9.64
CA ALA A 150 -21.90 6.37 10.66
C ALA A 150 -23.29 5.74 10.35
N VAL A 151 -23.73 5.77 9.10
CA VAL A 151 -25.01 5.16 8.68
C VAL A 151 -24.96 3.63 8.76
N ARG A 152 -23.80 3.02 8.44
CA ARG A 152 -23.62 1.57 8.52
C ARG A 152 -23.54 1.06 9.97
N PHE A 153 -22.97 1.86 10.86
CA PHE A 153 -22.93 1.56 12.28
C PHE A 153 -24.32 1.62 12.92
N VAL A 154 -25.12 2.64 12.59
CA VAL A 154 -26.51 2.76 13.09
C VAL A 154 -27.42 1.65 12.57
N THR A 155 -27.24 1.22 11.32
CA THR A 155 -28.02 0.09 10.75
C THR A 155 -27.58 -1.26 11.29
N GLY A 156 -26.28 -1.45 11.61
CA GLY A 156 -25.79 -2.65 12.32
C GLY A 156 -26.25 -2.72 13.77
N ALA A 157 -26.36 -1.58 14.45
CA ALA A 157 -26.79 -1.49 15.85
C ALA A 157 -28.31 -1.66 16.06
N MET A 158 -29.13 -1.55 15.02
CA MET A 158 -30.59 -1.75 15.09
C MET A 158 -31.04 -3.19 14.80
N VAL A 159 -30.12 -4.12 14.51
CA VAL A 159 -30.41 -5.53 14.20
C VAL A 159 -29.91 -6.49 15.31
N SER A 160 -29.63 -5.97 16.51
CA SER A 160 -29.48 -6.75 17.76
C SER A 160 -30.57 -6.38 18.74
#